data_AF-A0A840D9I7-F1
#
_entry.id   AF-A0A840D9I7-F1
#
_cell.length_a   1.000
_cell.length_b   1.000
_cell.length_c   1.000
_cell.angle_alpha   90.00
_cell.angle_beta   90.00
_cell.angle_gamma   90.00
#
_symmetry.space_group_name_H-M   'P 1'
#
loop_
_entity.id
_entity.type
_entity.pdbx_description
1 polymer ?
#
loop_
_entity_poly.entity_id
_entity_poly.type
_entity_poly.pdbx_seq_one_letter_code
_entity_poly.pdbx_strand_id
1 'polypeptide(L)' 'MLKLFGKFKSALQTDGYECYELLDAKKGIMLLGCWAYARRHFWELQGNDESRAEYALKQIQLLYDVERQNR' A
#
# COMPACT_ATOMS: atom_id res chain seq x y z
N MET A 1 -13.59 8.76 -17.47
CA MET A 1 -12.55 9.40 -16.63
C MET A 1 -13.17 9.82 -15.29
N LEU A 2 -12.57 9.45 -14.16
CA LEU A 2 -13.08 9.82 -12.83
C LEU A 2 -12.79 11.30 -12.55
N LYS A 3 -13.85 12.14 -12.51
CA LYS A 3 -13.73 13.58 -12.22
C LYS A 3 -13.01 13.88 -10.89
N LEU A 4 -13.07 12.93 -9.95
CA LEU A 4 -12.49 13.02 -8.61
C LEU A 4 -11.00 13.41 -8.60
N PHE A 5 -10.19 12.83 -9.50
CA PHE A 5 -8.74 13.07 -9.56
C PHE A 5 -8.35 14.11 -10.61
N GLY A 6 -9.30 14.90 -11.12
CA GLY A 6 -9.14 15.82 -12.25
C GLY A 6 -7.96 16.78 -12.15
N LYS A 7 -7.61 17.24 -10.94
CA LYS A 7 -6.48 18.16 -10.69
C LYS A 7 -5.39 17.58 -9.77
N PHE A 8 -5.55 16.34 -9.30
CA PHE A 8 -4.58 15.73 -8.38
C PHE A 8 -3.27 15.42 -9.12
N LYS A 9 -2.15 15.79 -8.49
CA LYS A 9 -0.79 15.53 -8.96
C LYS A 9 0.13 15.26 -7.78
N SER A 10 0.18 14.03 -7.32
CA SER A 10 1.06 13.57 -6.24
C SER A 10 1.02 12.05 -6.17
N ALA A 11 1.58 11.49 -5.10
CA ALA A 11 1.44 10.09 -4.76
C ALA A 11 0.04 9.78 -4.21
N LEU A 12 -0.60 8.73 -4.74
CA LEU A 12 -1.88 8.19 -4.28
C LEU A 12 -1.67 6.78 -3.77
N GLN A 13 -1.94 6.55 -2.49
CA GLN A 13 -1.88 5.21 -1.89
C GLN A 13 -3.17 4.44 -2.18
N THR A 14 -3.04 3.22 -2.70
CA THR A 14 -4.15 2.34 -3.07
C THR A 14 -3.93 0.94 -2.50
N ASP A 15 -4.95 0.09 -2.56
CA ASP A 15 -4.85 -1.33 -2.21
C ASP A 15 -4.20 -2.19 -3.30
N GLY A 16 -3.81 -1.60 -4.43
CA GLY A 16 -3.26 -2.33 -5.58
C GLY A 16 -4.30 -2.86 -6.57
N TYR A 17 -5.57 -2.43 -6.48
CA TYR A 17 -6.55 -2.83 -7.49
C TYR A 17 -6.21 -2.29 -8.89
N GLU A 18 -6.18 -3.18 -9.89
CA GLU A 18 -5.72 -2.91 -11.26
C GLU A 18 -6.44 -1.73 -11.93
N CYS A 19 -7.71 -1.48 -11.61
CA CYS A 19 -8.43 -0.33 -12.16
C CYS A 19 -7.80 1.03 -11.81
N TYR A 20 -6.94 1.10 -10.78
CA TYR A 20 -6.20 2.32 -10.47
C TYR A 20 -5.09 2.62 -11.47
N GLU A 21 -4.62 1.66 -12.27
CA GLU A 21 -3.62 1.89 -13.33
C GLU A 21 -4.11 2.91 -14.39
N LEU A 22 -5.44 3.03 -14.56
CA LEU A 22 -6.05 4.08 -15.37
C LEU A 22 -5.73 5.50 -14.86
N LEU A 23 -5.34 5.64 -13.59
CA LEU A 23 -4.88 6.88 -12.98
C LEU A 23 -3.38 7.11 -13.19
N ASP A 24 -2.56 6.06 -13.28
CA ASP A 24 -1.12 6.16 -13.56
C ASP A 24 -0.87 6.67 -15.00
N ALA A 25 -1.74 6.29 -15.94
CA ALA A 25 -1.78 6.86 -17.30
C ALA A 25 -1.93 8.40 -17.31
N LYS A 26 -2.37 9.00 -16.21
CA LYS A 26 -2.39 10.46 -16.03
C LYS A 26 -1.03 10.93 -15.50
N LYS A 27 -0.20 11.47 -16.40
CA LYS A 27 1.07 12.15 -16.07
C LYS A 27 0.93 13.01 -14.82
N GLY A 28 1.55 12.57 -13.72
CA GLY A 28 1.63 13.31 -12.45
C GLY A 28 0.94 12.65 -11.26
N ILE A 29 0.27 11.50 -11.42
CA ILE A 29 -0.14 10.66 -10.28
C ILE A 29 0.83 9.49 -10.19
N MET A 30 1.38 9.24 -9.00
CA MET A 30 2.20 8.07 -8.70
C MET A 30 1.39 7.14 -7.80
N LEU A 31 1.18 5.90 -8.19
CA LEU A 31 0.47 4.94 -7.35
C LEU A 31 1.43 4.33 -6.31
N LEU A 32 1.03 4.36 -5.03
CA LEU A 32 1.72 3.68 -3.94
C LEU A 32 0.88 2.51 -3.43
N GLY A 33 1.53 1.41 -3.07
CA GLY A 33 0.87 0.30 -2.40
C GLY A 33 0.56 0.60 -0.93
N CYS A 34 -0.56 0.10 -0.43
CA CYS A 34 -0.95 0.25 0.97
C CYS A 34 -0.37 -0.88 1.83
N TRP A 35 0.55 -0.54 2.73
CA TRP A 35 1.11 -1.51 3.68
C TRP A 35 0.07 -2.10 4.64
N ALA A 36 -1.02 -1.39 4.94
CA ALA A 36 -2.09 -1.91 5.80
C ALA A 36 -2.87 -3.01 5.07
N TYR A 37 -3.05 -2.85 3.77
CA TYR A 37 -3.66 -3.86 2.91
C TYR A 37 -2.74 -5.09 2.79
N ALA A 38 -1.46 -4.89 2.46
CA ALA A 38 -0.47 -5.97 2.35
C ALA A 38 -0.33 -6.77 3.66
N ARG A 39 -0.35 -6.10 4.82
CA ARG A 39 -0.26 -6.74 6.15
C ARG A 39 -1.34 -7.81 6.37
N ARG A 40 -2.56 -7.62 5.86
CA ARG A 40 -3.66 -8.58 6.04
C ARG A 40 -3.36 -9.92 5.37
N HIS A 41 -2.79 -9.88 4.16
CA HIS A 41 -2.37 -11.09 3.44
C HIS A 41 -1.30 -11.87 4.22
N PHE A 42 -0.32 -11.18 4.80
CA PHE A 42 0.70 -11.85 5.62
C PHE A 42 0.14 -12.42 6.93
N TRP A 43 -0.84 -11.76 7.54
CA TRP A 43 -1.55 -12.31 8.70
C TRP A 43 -2.27 -13.63 8.36
N GLU A 44 -2.97 -13.67 7.22
CA GLU A 44 -3.66 -14.87 6.75
C GLU A 44 -2.68 -16.01 6.38
N LEU A 45 -1.51 -15.66 5.83
CA LEU A 45 -0.48 -16.63 5.44
C LEU A 45 0.23 -17.32 6.61
N GLN A 46 0.02 -16.90 7.86
CA GLN A 46 0.64 -17.54 9.03
C GLN A 46 0.28 -19.04 9.13
N GLY A 47 -0.90 -19.45 8.64
CA GLY A 47 -1.29 -20.87 8.60
C GLY A 47 -0.55 -21.71 7.54
N ASN A 48 0.19 -21.09 6.61
CA ASN A 48 0.91 -21.76 5.53
C ASN A 48 2.44 -21.67 5.71
N ASP A 49 2.96 -20.49 6.03
CA ASP A 49 4.39 -20.24 6.29
C ASP A 49 4.53 -19.20 7.42
N GLU A 50 4.36 -19.68 8.64
CA GLU A 50 4.40 -18.85 9.86
C GLU A 50 5.69 -18.03 9.96
N SER A 51 6.85 -18.65 9.70
CA SER A 51 8.16 -18.01 9.86
C SER A 51 8.32 -16.80 8.93
N ARG A 52 8.00 -16.95 7.64
CA ARG A 52 8.10 -15.84 6.69
C ARG A 52 6.99 -14.81 6.86
N ALA A 53 5.78 -15.25 7.19
CA ALA A 53 4.66 -14.37 7.49
C ALA A 53 4.96 -13.45 8.68
N GLU A 54 5.42 -14.01 9.80
CA GLU A 54 5.83 -13.24 10.96
C GLU A 54 6.97 -12.26 10.66
N TYR A 55 7.96 -12.70 9.89
CA TYR A 55 9.05 -11.83 9.49
C TYR A 55 8.52 -10.61 8.73
N ALA A 56 7.67 -10.82 7.73
CA ALA A 56 7.06 -9.75 6.95
C ALA A 56 6.21 -8.81 7.82
N LEU A 57 5.40 -9.35 8.73
CA LEU A 57 4.60 -8.55 9.68
C LEU A 57 5.48 -7.66 10.56
N LYS A 58 6.61 -8.19 11.07
CA LYS A 58 7.59 -7.43 11.86
C LYS A 58 8.24 -6.32 11.02
N GLN A 59 8.61 -6.58 9.76
CA GLN A 59 9.17 -5.55 8.88
C GLN A 59 8.15 -4.45 8.56
N ILE A 60 6.89 -4.80 8.28
CA ILE A 60 5.82 -3.82 8.04
C ILE A 60 5.60 -2.95 9.30
N GLN A 61 5.71 -3.53 10.50
CA GLN A 61 5.57 -2.78 11.74
C GLN A 61 6.62 -1.67 11.89
N LEU A 62 7.86 -1.91 11.44
CA LEU A 62 8.94 -0.91 11.47
C LEU A 62 8.63 0.30 10.59
N LEU A 63 7.95 0.12 9.45
CA LEU A 63 7.51 1.24 8.61
C LEU A 63 6.53 2.15 9.36
N TYR A 64 5.60 1.55 10.11
CA TYR A 64 4.66 2.31 10.94
C TYR A 64 5.32 2.97 12.15
N ASP A 65 6.43 2.42 12.67
CA ASP A 65 7.23 3.10 13.69
C ASP A 65 7.85 4.39 13.15
N VAL A 66 8.40 4.35 11.93
CA VAL A 66 8.93 5.54 11.25
C VAL A 66 7.82 6.57 11.02
N GLU A 67 6.65 6.15 10.54
CA GLU A 67 5.50 7.07 10.37
C GLU A 67 5.08 7.73 11.69
N ARG A 68 5.10 7.00 12.81
CA ARG A 68 4.78 7.54 14.14
C ARG A 68 5.79 8.57 14.63
N GLN A 69 7.08 8.38 14.33
CA GLN A 69 8.14 9.31 14.73
C GLN A 69 8.08 10.65 13.98
N ASN A 70 7.39 10.69 12.84
CA ASN A 70 7.26 11.88 11.98
C ASN A 70 5.87 12.53 12.03
N ARG A 71 5.03 12.17 13.03
CA ARG A 71 3.77 12.87 13.34
C ARG A 71 3.99 13.96 14.37
#